data_AF-A3Z0C5-F1
#
_entry.id   AF-A3Z0C5-F1
#
_cell.length_a   1.000
_cell.length_b   1.000
_cell.length_c   1.000
_cell.angle_alpha   90.00
_cell.angle_beta   90.00
_cell.angle_gamma   90.00
#
_symmetry.space_group_name_H-M   'P 1'
#
loop_
_entity.id
_entity.type
_entity.pdbx_description
1 polymer ?
#
loop_
_entity_poly.entity_id
_entity_poly.type
_entity_poly.pdbx_seq_one_letter_code
_entity_poly.pdbx_strand_id
1 'polypeptide(L)'
;MSMATAREGPLPQCPRCPIERWGGRCLGGVLLLALLGAAGLALAQQRSGNALGLASLLRVGEPIVAADQRLLQLGWQPAAAARADDLDQELSGSRLASLSGCSGTGLGYCRFDYRRGRTRLAVITVPSAAGNHGGPQVLRWVDEASGQRWGLCQSDSSGELAPCGPERPED
;
A
#
# COMPACT_ATOMS: atom_id res chain seq x y z
N MET A 1 14.92 46.12 24.55
CA MET A 1 14.10 45.33 25.50
C MET A 1 14.31 43.85 25.20
N SER A 2 14.37 43.06 26.25
CA SER A 2 15.08 41.79 26.46
C SER A 2 14.94 40.66 25.43
N MET A 3 16.09 40.07 25.10
CA MET A 3 16.22 38.66 24.74
C MET A 3 16.02 37.79 25.99
N ALA A 4 15.28 36.68 25.87
CA ALA A 4 15.21 35.66 26.91
C ALA A 4 15.64 34.30 26.32
N THR A 5 16.74 33.81 26.87
CA THR A 5 17.45 32.58 26.62
C THR A 5 16.66 31.35 27.07
N ALA A 6 16.60 30.32 26.21
CA ALA A 6 16.14 28.99 26.59
C ALA A 6 17.23 28.29 27.43
N ARG A 7 16.87 27.84 28.64
CA ARG A 7 17.73 27.08 29.55
C ARG A 7 17.52 25.59 29.31
N GLU A 8 18.62 24.90 29.00
CA GLU A 8 18.73 23.44 29.03
C GLU A 8 18.49 22.91 30.46
N GLY A 9 17.50 22.02 30.58
CA GLY A 9 17.20 21.26 31.79
C GLY A 9 17.71 19.81 31.66
N PRO A 10 18.04 19.14 32.78
CA PRO A 10 18.81 17.89 32.79
C PRO A 10 18.03 16.69 32.22
N LEU A 11 18.78 15.83 31.52
CA LEU A 11 18.32 14.56 30.94
C LEU A 11 17.71 13.63 32.01
N PRO A 12 16.54 13.01 31.77
CA PRO A 12 16.01 11.99 32.65
C PRO A 12 16.82 10.70 32.53
N GLN A 13 17.23 10.20 33.69
CA GLN A 13 17.99 8.98 33.88
C GLN A 13 17.11 7.76 33.56
N CYS A 14 17.62 6.82 32.77
CA CYS A 14 16.96 5.53 32.53
C CYS A 14 16.70 4.80 33.85
N PRO A 15 15.47 4.38 34.17
CA PRO A 15 15.25 3.53 35.33
C PRO A 15 15.83 2.14 35.08
N ARG A 16 16.70 1.72 36.00
CA ARG A 16 17.19 0.35 36.13
C ARG A 16 15.99 -0.61 36.23
N CYS A 17 15.92 -1.60 35.35
CA CYS A 17 15.00 -2.74 35.51
C CYS A 17 15.37 -3.53 36.78
N PRO A 18 14.46 -3.70 37.76
CA PRO A 18 14.65 -4.70 38.80
C PRO A 18 14.22 -6.06 38.27
N ILE A 19 15.14 -6.99 38.39
CA ILE A 19 15.01 -8.43 38.20
C ILE A 19 13.83 -8.97 39.02
N GLU A 20 13.06 -9.84 38.38
CA GLU A 20 12.00 -10.66 38.96
C GLU A 20 12.41 -11.33 40.27
N ARG A 21 11.42 -11.57 41.14
CA ARG A 21 11.14 -12.84 41.85
C ARG A 21 10.41 -12.56 43.17
N TRP A 22 9.54 -13.51 43.56
CA TRP A 22 8.71 -13.57 44.78
C TRP A 22 7.43 -12.71 44.67
N GLY A 23 6.21 -13.25 44.60
CA GLY A 23 5.66 -14.40 45.30
C GLY A 23 4.85 -13.88 46.50
N GLY A 24 3.54 -13.67 46.35
CA GLY A 24 2.72 -13.22 47.47
C GLY A 24 1.33 -12.73 47.07
N ARG A 25 0.30 -13.46 47.51
CA ARG A 25 -1.12 -13.15 47.34
C ARG A 25 -1.48 -11.94 48.22
N CYS A 26 -2.15 -10.94 47.66
CA CYS A 26 -3.01 -10.04 48.43
C CYS A 26 -4.38 -9.99 47.74
N LEU A 27 -5.36 -10.66 48.35
CA LEU A 27 -6.77 -10.30 48.19
C LEU A 27 -6.99 -8.95 48.89
N GLY A 28 -7.78 -8.07 48.28
CA GLY A 28 -8.26 -6.85 48.94
C GLY A 28 -8.67 -5.80 47.92
N GLY A 29 -9.99 -5.66 47.73
CA GLY A 29 -10.56 -4.81 46.69
C GLY A 29 -10.34 -3.32 46.91
N VAL A 30 -10.16 -2.61 45.80
CA VAL A 30 -10.73 -1.28 45.57
C VAL A 30 -11.29 -1.29 44.15
N LEU A 31 -12.61 -1.17 44.09
CA LEU A 31 -13.43 -1.08 42.91
C LEU A 31 -13.26 0.32 42.28
N LEU A 32 -13.23 0.37 40.94
CA LEU A 32 -13.45 1.54 40.06
C LEU A 32 -12.43 2.69 40.10
N LEU A 33 -11.61 2.78 39.04
CA LEU A 33 -11.44 3.96 38.14
C LEU A 33 -10.08 3.91 37.43
N ALA A 34 -10.05 3.36 36.20
CA ALA A 34 -9.14 3.77 35.12
C ALA A 34 -9.37 2.89 33.87
N LEU A 35 -10.46 3.12 33.12
CA LEU A 35 -10.72 2.46 31.83
C LEU A 35 -10.70 3.41 30.63
N LEU A 36 -9.93 4.51 30.68
CA LEU A 36 -9.92 5.52 29.60
C LEU A 36 -8.54 5.76 28.96
N GLY A 37 -7.67 4.75 28.90
CA GLY A 37 -6.28 4.94 28.44
C GLY A 37 -5.75 4.06 27.30
N ALA A 38 -6.53 3.14 26.74
CA ALA A 38 -5.97 2.09 25.85
C ALA A 38 -6.52 2.07 24.41
N ALA A 39 -7.32 3.05 23.99
CA ALA A 39 -7.92 3.05 22.65
C ALA A 39 -7.05 3.70 21.55
N GLY A 40 -5.96 4.42 21.91
CA GLY A 40 -5.17 5.20 20.94
C GLY A 40 -4.12 4.42 20.14
N LEU A 41 -3.57 3.34 20.68
CA LEU A 41 -2.38 2.68 20.09
C LEU A 41 -2.71 1.58 19.06
N ALA A 42 -3.95 1.09 19.00
CA ALA A 42 -4.31 -0.03 18.10
C ALA A 42 -4.46 0.37 16.62
N LEU A 43 -4.76 1.64 16.31
CA LEU A 43 -5.04 2.06 14.94
C LEU A 43 -3.79 2.23 14.07
N ALA A 44 -2.62 2.46 14.67
CA ALA A 44 -1.36 2.57 13.93
C ALA A 44 -0.84 1.19 13.45
N GLN A 45 -1.03 0.15 14.26
CA GLN A 45 -0.51 -1.19 13.97
C GLN A 45 -1.20 -1.86 12.78
N GLN A 46 -2.48 -1.54 12.54
CA GLN A 46 -3.28 -2.19 11.50
C GLN A 46 -2.94 -1.73 10.07
N ARG A 47 -2.46 -0.49 9.88
CA ARG A 47 -2.10 0.03 8.55
C ARG A 47 -0.84 -0.66 7.99
N SER A 48 0.16 -0.88 8.83
CA SER A 48 1.42 -1.50 8.42
C SER A 48 1.26 -2.96 7.99
N GLY A 49 0.37 -3.72 8.66
CA GLY A 49 0.07 -5.10 8.29
C GLY A 49 -0.59 -5.22 6.91
N ASN A 50 -1.52 -4.32 6.60
CA ASN A 50 -2.14 -4.28 5.28
C ASN A 50 -1.16 -3.85 4.18
N ALA A 51 -0.30 -2.86 4.45
CA ALA A 51 0.69 -2.37 3.49
C ALA A 51 1.66 -3.48 3.05
N LEU A 52 2.20 -4.26 3.99
CA LEU A 52 3.08 -5.41 3.67
C LEU A 52 2.34 -6.51 2.91
N GLY A 53 1.07 -6.75 3.26
CA GLY A 53 0.21 -7.70 2.55
C GLY A 53 -0.10 -7.28 1.10
N LEU A 54 -0.27 -5.98 0.85
CA LEU A 54 -0.51 -5.44 -0.49
C LEU A 54 0.78 -5.38 -1.32
N ALA A 55 1.93 -5.13 -0.69
CA ALA A 55 3.25 -5.11 -1.34
C ALA A 55 3.65 -6.46 -1.97
N SER A 56 3.10 -7.57 -1.48
CA SER A 56 3.45 -8.92 -1.93
C SER A 56 2.44 -9.54 -2.90
N LEU A 57 1.37 -8.81 -3.26
CA LEU A 57 0.32 -9.34 -4.14
C LEU A 57 0.83 -9.64 -5.55
N LEU A 58 1.64 -8.73 -6.09
CA LEU A 58 2.01 -8.68 -7.50
C LEU A 58 3.52 -8.54 -7.67
N ARG A 59 3.99 -8.81 -8.88
CA ARG A 59 5.38 -8.65 -9.29
C ARG A 59 5.47 -7.82 -10.55
N VAL A 60 6.45 -6.90 -10.58
CA VAL A 60 6.78 -6.15 -11.80
C VAL A 60 7.17 -7.12 -12.92
N GLY A 61 6.69 -6.85 -14.14
CA GLY A 61 6.97 -7.63 -15.33
C GLY A 61 6.09 -8.87 -15.51
N GLU A 62 5.29 -9.25 -14.52
CA GLU A 62 4.42 -10.42 -14.68
C GLU A 62 3.23 -10.13 -15.61
N PRO A 63 2.79 -11.09 -16.44
CA PRO A 63 1.62 -10.93 -17.30
C PRO A 63 0.36 -10.60 -16.50
N ILE A 64 -0.45 -9.64 -16.98
CA ILE A 64 -1.68 -9.24 -16.29
C ILE A 64 -2.66 -10.40 -16.10
N VAL A 65 -2.69 -11.35 -17.03
CA VAL A 65 -3.57 -12.54 -16.93
C VAL A 65 -3.16 -13.41 -15.73
N ALA A 66 -1.85 -13.57 -15.49
CA ALA A 66 -1.36 -14.33 -14.34
C ALA A 66 -1.58 -13.57 -13.01
N ALA A 67 -1.44 -12.25 -13.03
CA ALA A 67 -1.77 -11.38 -11.90
C ALA A 67 -3.27 -11.44 -11.55
N ASP A 68 -4.15 -11.34 -12.54
CA ASP A 68 -5.61 -11.42 -12.38
C ASP A 68 -6.01 -12.74 -11.73
N GLN A 69 -5.54 -13.87 -12.25
CA GLN A 69 -5.80 -15.20 -11.68
C GLN A 69 -5.38 -15.28 -10.20
N ARG A 70 -4.21 -14.74 -9.85
CA ARG A 70 -3.74 -14.73 -8.45
C ARG A 70 -4.63 -13.85 -7.58
N LEU A 71 -5.00 -12.65 -8.05
CA LEU A 71 -5.87 -11.75 -7.32
C LEU A 71 -7.23 -12.40 -7.03
N LEU A 72 -7.82 -13.06 -8.04
CA LEU A 72 -9.06 -13.82 -7.88
C LEU A 72 -8.94 -14.92 -6.82
N GLN A 73 -7.86 -15.70 -6.85
CA GLN A 73 -7.59 -16.75 -5.85
C GLN A 73 -7.44 -16.18 -4.43
N LEU A 74 -6.93 -14.95 -4.30
CA LEU A 74 -6.79 -14.22 -3.03
C LEU A 74 -8.06 -13.47 -2.60
N GLY A 75 -9.19 -13.71 -3.28
CA GLY A 75 -10.50 -13.16 -2.95
C GLY A 75 -10.71 -11.72 -3.42
N TRP A 76 -9.86 -11.20 -4.31
CA TRP A 76 -10.13 -9.96 -5.01
C TRP A 76 -11.15 -10.19 -6.12
N GLN A 77 -11.91 -9.16 -6.43
CA GLN A 77 -12.92 -9.18 -7.49
C GLN A 77 -12.66 -8.03 -8.46
N PRO A 78 -12.88 -8.21 -9.77
CA PRO A 78 -12.91 -7.12 -10.74
C PRO A 78 -13.87 -6.02 -10.29
N ALA A 79 -13.43 -4.77 -10.38
CA ALA A 79 -14.15 -3.62 -9.85
C ALA A 79 -14.04 -2.37 -10.75
N ALA A 80 -13.84 -2.57 -12.05
CA ALA A 80 -13.90 -1.51 -13.05
C ALA A 80 -15.27 -0.79 -12.97
N ALA A 81 -15.26 0.54 -13.05
CA ALA A 81 -16.46 1.36 -12.90
C ALA A 81 -17.46 1.14 -14.04
N ALA A 82 -16.95 0.86 -15.24
CA ALA A 82 -17.71 0.52 -16.43
C ALA A 82 -16.94 -0.55 -17.21
N ARG A 83 -17.64 -1.17 -18.17
CA ARG A 83 -16.99 -2.02 -19.16
C ARG A 83 -16.08 -1.16 -20.03
N ALA A 84 -14.81 -1.53 -20.15
CA ALA A 84 -13.86 -0.92 -21.07
C ALA A 84 -14.36 -1.03 -22.52
N ASP A 85 -14.14 0.02 -23.31
CA ASP A 85 -14.56 0.05 -24.71
C ASP A 85 -13.72 -0.90 -25.58
N ASP A 86 -14.06 -1.00 -26.86
CA ASP A 86 -13.37 -1.92 -27.77
C ASP A 86 -11.95 -1.46 -28.09
N LEU A 87 -11.69 -0.14 -28.07
CA LEU A 87 -10.35 0.41 -28.27
C LEU A 87 -9.44 0.05 -27.09
N ASP A 88 -9.92 0.17 -25.86
CA ASP A 88 -9.19 -0.23 -24.66
C ASP A 88 -8.90 -1.74 -24.64
N GLN A 89 -9.86 -2.56 -25.07
CA GLN A 89 -9.66 -4.01 -25.20
C GLN A 89 -8.59 -4.34 -26.26
N GLU A 90 -8.58 -3.62 -27.37
CA GLU A 90 -7.58 -3.77 -28.42
C GLU A 90 -6.18 -3.32 -27.94
N LEU A 91 -6.09 -2.13 -27.35
CA LEU A 91 -4.84 -1.56 -26.84
C LEU A 91 -4.23 -2.42 -25.72
N SER A 92 -5.06 -2.96 -24.84
CA SER A 92 -4.60 -3.88 -23.79
C SER A 92 -4.32 -5.29 -24.29
N GLY A 93 -4.83 -5.68 -25.46
CA GLY A 93 -4.86 -7.07 -25.89
C GLY A 93 -5.56 -8.00 -24.89
N SER A 94 -6.47 -7.46 -24.07
CA SER A 94 -7.08 -8.14 -22.93
C SER A 94 -8.59 -7.91 -22.88
N ARG A 95 -9.32 -8.95 -22.47
CA ARG A 95 -10.77 -8.89 -22.22
C ARG A 95 -11.11 -9.13 -20.76
N LEU A 96 -10.15 -8.94 -19.86
CA LEU A 96 -10.35 -9.12 -18.43
C LEU A 96 -11.44 -8.15 -17.94
N ALA A 97 -12.37 -8.65 -17.11
CA ALA A 97 -13.43 -7.83 -16.52
C ALA A 97 -12.90 -6.72 -15.59
N SER A 98 -11.63 -6.83 -15.17
CA SER A 98 -10.94 -5.83 -14.36
C SER A 98 -10.43 -4.65 -15.20
N LEU A 99 -10.38 -4.76 -16.54
CA LEU A 99 -9.93 -3.68 -17.42
C LEU A 99 -10.83 -2.45 -17.26
N SER A 100 -10.22 -1.35 -16.84
CA SER A 100 -10.86 -0.07 -16.58
C SER A 100 -10.66 0.92 -17.73
N GLY A 101 -9.48 0.87 -18.37
CA GLY A 101 -9.18 1.63 -19.59
C GLY A 101 -7.68 1.73 -19.87
N CYS A 102 -7.33 2.24 -21.05
CA CYS A 102 -5.96 2.41 -21.50
C CYS A 102 -5.66 3.87 -21.89
N SER A 103 -4.39 4.26 -21.74
CA SER A 103 -3.89 5.55 -22.15
C SER A 103 -3.74 5.59 -23.66
N GLY A 104 -4.59 6.36 -24.35
CA GLY A 104 -4.52 6.59 -25.79
C GLY A 104 -3.33 7.44 -26.26
N THR A 105 -2.41 7.83 -25.37
CA THR A 105 -1.26 8.70 -25.66
C THR A 105 -0.05 7.98 -26.27
N GLY A 106 -0.19 6.70 -26.64
CA GLY A 106 0.87 5.92 -27.29
C GLY A 106 1.92 5.31 -26.34
N LEU A 107 1.86 5.60 -25.04
CA LEU A 107 2.71 4.93 -24.04
C LEU A 107 2.19 3.53 -23.64
N GLY A 108 0.95 3.21 -24.04
CA GLY A 108 0.36 1.87 -23.88
C GLY A 108 0.07 1.44 -22.43
N TYR A 109 -0.04 2.40 -21.52
CA TYR A 109 -0.44 2.09 -20.14
C TYR A 109 -1.90 1.63 -20.09
N CYS A 110 -2.18 0.55 -19.39
CA CYS A 110 -3.56 0.13 -19.11
C CYS A 110 -3.78 -0.02 -17.62
N ARG A 111 -5.02 0.24 -17.20
CA ARG A 111 -5.45 0.20 -15.80
C ARG A 111 -6.44 -0.94 -15.59
N PHE A 112 -6.23 -1.69 -14.53
CA PHE A 112 -7.10 -2.77 -14.08
C PHE A 112 -7.51 -2.55 -12.62
N ASP A 113 -8.81 -2.56 -12.35
CA ASP A 113 -9.36 -2.24 -11.03
C ASP A 113 -9.91 -3.48 -10.32
N TYR A 114 -9.56 -3.61 -9.05
CA TYR A 114 -9.98 -4.70 -8.18
C TYR A 114 -10.48 -4.20 -6.83
N ARG A 115 -11.31 -4.99 -6.17
CA ARG A 115 -11.77 -4.75 -4.80
C ARG A 115 -11.71 -6.00 -3.94
N ARG A 116 -11.44 -5.82 -2.64
CA ARG A 116 -11.60 -6.87 -1.62
C ARG A 116 -12.11 -6.23 -0.33
N GLY A 117 -13.37 -6.51 0.00
CA GLY A 117 -14.07 -5.81 1.08
C GLY A 117 -14.13 -4.31 0.79
N ARG A 118 -13.54 -3.49 1.67
CA ARG A 118 -13.47 -2.02 1.53
C ARG A 118 -12.21 -1.52 0.82
N THR A 119 -11.24 -2.41 0.54
CA THR A 119 -9.99 -2.04 -0.12
C THR A 119 -10.16 -2.09 -1.62
N ARG A 120 -9.63 -1.07 -2.32
CA ARG A 120 -9.56 -1.02 -3.78
C ARG A 120 -8.11 -1.00 -4.22
N LEU A 121 -7.83 -1.72 -5.29
CA LEU A 121 -6.50 -1.86 -5.85
C LEU A 121 -6.55 -1.51 -7.33
N ALA A 122 -5.72 -0.56 -7.74
CA ALA A 122 -5.49 -0.25 -9.15
C ALA A 122 -4.16 -0.86 -9.58
N VAL A 123 -4.17 -1.67 -10.64
CA VAL A 123 -2.98 -2.27 -11.25
C VAL A 123 -2.73 -1.57 -12.58
N ILE A 124 -1.52 -1.06 -12.76
CA ILE A 124 -1.09 -0.38 -13.98
C ILE A 124 -0.11 -1.27 -14.72
N THR A 125 -0.35 -1.45 -16.00
CA THR A 125 0.48 -2.28 -16.88
C THR A 125 1.14 -1.45 -17.99
N VAL A 126 2.17 -1.99 -18.59
CA VAL A 126 2.79 -1.49 -19.83
C VAL A 126 2.72 -2.56 -20.92
N PRO A 127 2.85 -2.19 -22.21
CA PRO A 127 3.01 -3.18 -23.27
C PRO A 127 4.25 -4.03 -23.01
N SER A 128 4.19 -5.32 -23.32
CA SER A 128 5.40 -6.15 -23.27
C SER A 128 6.33 -5.77 -24.42
N ALA A 129 7.63 -5.60 -24.15
CA ALA A 129 8.63 -5.44 -25.20
C ALA A 129 8.57 -6.68 -26.12
N ALA A 130 8.47 -6.42 -27.43
CA ALA A 130 8.14 -7.35 -28.51
C ALA A 130 8.50 -8.83 -28.27
N GLY A 131 7.48 -9.71 -28.29
CA GLY A 131 7.65 -11.17 -28.42
C GLY A 131 7.07 -12.02 -27.30
N ASN A 132 6.68 -11.46 -26.15
CA ASN A 132 6.03 -12.25 -25.11
C ASN A 132 4.52 -12.39 -25.36
N HIS A 133 4.06 -13.61 -25.57
CA HIS A 133 2.64 -13.98 -25.74
C HIS A 133 1.77 -13.75 -24.48
N GLY A 134 2.31 -13.11 -23.43
CA GLY A 134 1.63 -12.94 -22.14
C GLY A 134 0.71 -11.71 -22.05
N GLY A 135 0.68 -10.86 -23.07
CA GLY A 135 -0.05 -9.58 -23.00
C GLY A 135 0.70 -8.52 -22.16
N PRO A 136 0.01 -7.46 -21.72
CA PRO A 136 0.64 -6.36 -20.99
C PRO A 136 1.13 -6.83 -19.62
N GLN A 137 2.25 -6.24 -19.19
CA GLN A 137 2.96 -6.63 -17.98
C GLN A 137 2.70 -5.64 -16.86
N VAL A 138 2.55 -6.15 -15.63
CA VAL A 138 2.38 -5.31 -14.44
C VAL A 138 3.58 -4.40 -14.27
N LEU A 139 3.34 -3.09 -14.22
CA LEU A 139 4.34 -2.09 -13.92
C LEU A 139 4.31 -1.72 -12.42
N ARG A 140 3.11 -1.42 -11.92
CA ARG A 140 2.88 -0.98 -10.54
C ARG A 140 1.46 -1.25 -10.10
N TRP A 141 1.22 -1.15 -8.80
CA TRP A 141 -0.11 -1.18 -8.23
C TRP A 141 -0.24 -0.22 -7.06
N VAL A 142 -1.47 0.20 -6.79
CA VAL A 142 -1.81 1.27 -5.85
C VAL A 142 -2.99 0.84 -4.99
N ASP A 143 -2.86 1.00 -3.68
CA ASP A 143 -4.00 1.01 -2.77
C ASP A 143 -4.69 2.37 -2.88
N GLU A 144 -5.87 2.41 -3.48
CA GLU A 144 -6.56 3.68 -3.76
C GLU A 144 -6.92 4.43 -2.47
N ALA A 145 -7.07 3.73 -1.34
CA ALA A 145 -7.45 4.36 -0.08
C ALA A 145 -6.29 5.11 0.58
N SER A 146 -5.07 4.57 0.48
CA SER A 146 -3.87 5.18 1.10
C SER A 146 -2.99 5.93 0.12
N GLY A 147 -3.18 5.74 -1.19
CA GLY A 147 -2.28 6.25 -2.23
C GLY A 147 -0.94 5.50 -2.27
N GLN A 148 -0.73 4.50 -1.40
CA GLN A 148 0.51 3.75 -1.34
C GLN A 148 0.70 2.95 -2.63
N ARG A 149 1.92 3.03 -3.18
CA ARG A 149 2.28 2.48 -4.49
C ARG A 149 3.43 1.49 -4.35
N TRP A 150 3.42 0.47 -5.18
CA TRP A 150 4.45 -0.54 -5.26
C TRP A 150 4.76 -0.87 -6.72
N GLY A 151 5.93 -1.46 -6.97
CA GLY A 151 6.44 -1.72 -8.31
C GLY A 151 7.31 -0.56 -8.80
N LEU A 152 7.18 -0.21 -10.08
CA LEU A 152 7.97 0.86 -10.70
C LEU A 152 7.16 2.15 -10.89
N CYS A 153 7.73 3.24 -10.40
CA CYS A 153 7.23 4.61 -10.51
C CYS A 153 8.21 5.41 -11.37
N GLN A 154 7.72 6.45 -12.06
CA GLN A 154 8.62 7.38 -12.73
C GLN A 154 9.48 8.08 -11.68
N SER A 155 10.78 8.15 -11.94
CA SER A 155 11.75 8.88 -11.14
C SER A 155 11.71 10.37 -11.52
N ASP A 156 12.81 11.08 -11.32
CA ASP A 156 12.97 12.50 -11.61
C ASP A 156 12.63 12.90 -13.07
N SER A 157 13.01 14.11 -13.46
CA SER A 157 12.76 14.66 -14.79
C SER A 157 13.27 13.81 -15.97
N SER A 158 14.10 12.79 -15.74
CA SER A 158 14.55 11.85 -16.77
C SER A 158 13.46 10.88 -17.25
N GLY A 159 12.39 10.69 -16.47
CA GLY A 159 11.32 9.73 -16.79
C GLY A 159 11.75 8.27 -16.66
N GLU A 160 12.91 7.99 -16.05
CA GLU A 160 13.36 6.63 -15.80
C GLU A 160 12.46 5.93 -14.77
N LEU A 161 12.20 4.64 -14.94
CA LEU A 161 11.37 3.88 -14.02
C LEU A 161 12.22 3.35 -12.86
N ALA A 162 11.92 3.80 -11.64
CA ALA A 162 12.58 3.37 -10.40
C ALA A 162 11.58 2.68 -9.46
N PRO A 163 12.05 1.86 -8.50
CA PRO A 163 11.18 1.34 -7.45
C PRO A 163 10.42 2.48 -6.77
N CYS A 164 9.11 2.31 -6.55
CA CYS A 164 8.32 3.31 -5.83
C CYS A 164 8.92 3.51 -4.43
N GLY A 165 9.40 4.72 -4.14
CA GLY A 165 9.94 5.10 -2.84
C GLY A 165 8.86 5.58 -1.87
N PRO A 166 9.17 5.73 -0.57
CA PRO A 166 8.32 6.49 0.34
C PRO A 166 8.19 7.93 -0.18
N GLU A 167 6.96 8.48 -0.18
CA GLU A 167 6.75 9.89 -0.53
C GLU A 167 7.63 10.75 0.40
N ARG A 168 8.62 11.45 -0.17
CA ARG A 168 9.36 12.47 0.59
C ARG A 168 8.39 13.62 0.87
N PRO A 169 8.30 14.12 2.11
CA PRO A 169 7.60 15.37 2.37
C PRO A 169 8.16 16.46 1.45
N GLU A 170 7.28 17.17 0.76
CA GLU A 170 7.64 18.40 0.07
C GLU A 170 8.05 19.42 1.14
N ASP A 171 9.29 19.94 1.05
CA ASP A 171 9.83 21.01 1.90
C ASP A 171 9.20 22.37 1.54
#